data_AF-A0A382WHK4-F1
#
_entry.id   AF-A0A382WHK4-F1
#
_cell.length_a   1.000
_cell.length_b   1.000
_cell.length_c   1.000
_cell.angle_alpha   90.00
_cell.angle_beta   90.00
_cell.angle_gamma   90.00
#
_symmetry.space_group_name_H-M   'P 1'
#
loop_
_entity.id
_entity.type
_entity.pdbx_description
1 polymer ?
#
loop_
_entity_poly.entity_id
_entity_poly.type
_entity_poly.pdbx_seq_one_letter_code
_entity_poly.pdbx_strand_id
1 'polypeptide(L)'
;MAEWEATQGETNTRWNGISIKSGQVVGRIGGQTLDFGVYDYEIVLDGFIFPEHYDREPWKIHTVDPFPYFPVDVREVLLQKNLRKIEPVAGKIDHDIDGKLTGNWFEVDTNWYAGKDTDRYFDGHLAIVPNHIDPTAWMFSTGHWTGEETSSGAANFIIVGAEPNPKNVGINEGIVKYELAEYWYCLVDDIDDCSKSQTPAKQLLARPTPQNDIGIVLVQMIEDRLLKVEAFPGKKITEVESFTSAAKLYER
;
A
#
# COMPACT_ATOMS: atom_id res chain seq x y z
N MET A 1 -5.39 18.76 37.29
CA MET A 1 -4.69 18.17 36.14
C MET A 1 -5.39 16.88 35.79
N ALA A 2 -5.68 16.64 34.52
CA ALA A 2 -6.19 15.36 34.06
C ALA A 2 -5.08 14.29 34.20
N GLU A 3 -5.45 13.04 34.45
CA GLU A 3 -4.51 11.94 34.71
C GLU A 3 -3.49 11.74 33.55
N TRP A 4 -3.85 12.13 32.32
CA TRP A 4 -2.97 12.11 31.15
C TRP A 4 -1.89 13.22 31.16
N GLU A 5 -2.11 14.35 31.84
CA GLU A 5 -1.13 15.44 31.95
C GLU A 5 0.05 15.01 32.83
N ALA A 6 -0.15 14.03 33.73
CA ALA A 6 0.90 13.45 34.56
C ALA A 6 1.83 12.49 33.78
N THR A 7 1.48 12.15 32.54
CA THR A 7 2.22 11.21 31.69
C THR A 7 2.83 11.89 30.45
N GLN A 8 3.02 13.22 30.46
CA GLN A 8 3.95 13.84 29.52
C GLN A 8 5.35 13.30 29.83
N GLY A 9 5.71 12.18 29.20
CA GLY A 9 7.02 11.57 29.32
C GLY A 9 8.11 12.56 28.90
N GLU A 10 9.29 12.41 29.49
CA GLU A 10 10.47 13.13 29.04
C GLU A 10 10.70 12.87 27.55
N THR A 11 10.85 13.94 26.77
CA THR A 11 10.85 13.93 25.28
C THR A 11 11.96 13.10 24.64
N ASN A 12 12.83 12.43 25.42
CA ASN A 12 14.00 11.69 24.98
C ASN A 12 14.14 10.29 25.63
N THR A 13 13.06 9.71 26.18
CA THR A 13 13.09 8.33 26.72
C THR A 13 12.26 7.38 25.87
N ARG A 14 12.66 6.09 25.84
CA ARG A 14 11.87 5.03 25.20
C ARG A 14 10.50 4.98 25.87
N TRP A 15 9.43 5.20 25.10
CA TRP A 15 8.07 5.20 25.61
C TRP A 15 7.71 3.81 26.16
N ASN A 16 7.37 3.74 27.46
CA ASN A 16 7.09 2.48 28.17
C ASN A 16 5.58 2.13 28.19
N GLY A 17 4.78 2.77 27.34
CA GLY A 17 3.33 2.62 27.35
C GLY A 17 2.64 3.32 28.52
N ILE A 18 1.32 3.52 28.38
CA ILE A 18 0.45 3.90 29.49
C ILE A 18 -0.53 2.75 29.68
N SER A 19 -0.55 2.15 30.87
CA SER A 19 -1.54 1.12 31.18
C SER A 19 -2.93 1.77 31.28
N ILE A 20 -3.89 1.24 30.53
CA ILE A 20 -5.27 1.71 30.50
C ILE A 20 -6.25 0.55 30.76
N LYS A 21 -7.47 0.90 31.15
CA LYS A 21 -8.59 -0.05 31.28
C LYS A 21 -9.61 0.16 30.15
N SER A 22 -10.32 -0.90 29.80
CA SER A 22 -11.46 -0.78 28.87
C SER A 22 -12.48 0.25 29.40
N GLY A 23 -12.92 1.14 28.52
CA GLY A 23 -13.82 2.26 28.86
C GLY A 23 -13.15 3.47 29.53
N GLN A 24 -11.84 3.43 29.81
CA GLN A 24 -11.12 4.58 30.34
C GLN A 24 -11.05 5.71 29.29
N VAL A 25 -11.41 6.91 29.71
CA VAL A 25 -11.28 8.11 28.86
C VAL A 25 -9.81 8.50 28.79
N VAL A 26 -9.19 8.26 27.63
CA VAL A 26 -7.77 8.62 27.37
C VAL A 26 -7.61 9.98 26.70
N GLY A 27 -8.70 10.57 26.20
CA GLY A 27 -8.67 11.86 25.52
C GLY A 27 -10.03 12.27 24.98
N ARG A 28 -10.07 13.42 24.29
CA ARG A 28 -11.24 13.94 23.57
C ARG A 28 -10.81 14.36 22.17
N ILE A 29 -11.60 14.02 21.17
CA ILE A 29 -11.35 14.38 19.77
C ILE A 29 -12.06 15.71 19.48
N GLY A 30 -11.39 16.64 18.80
CA GLY A 30 -11.97 17.90 18.35
C GLY A 30 -11.15 18.52 17.21
N GLY A 31 -11.81 19.22 16.29
CA GLY A 31 -11.17 19.89 15.14
C GLY A 31 -10.84 19.00 13.94
N GLN A 32 -10.53 17.72 14.14
CA GLN A 32 -10.23 16.71 13.10
C GLN A 32 -10.69 15.29 13.51
N THR A 33 -10.60 14.33 12.59
CA THR A 33 -10.85 12.90 12.85
C THR A 33 -9.76 12.25 13.70
N LEU A 34 -10.03 11.05 14.24
CA LEU A 34 -9.04 10.23 14.94
C LEU A 34 -8.56 9.12 14.02
N ASP A 35 -7.25 9.09 13.81
CA ASP A 35 -6.56 7.96 13.21
C ASP A 35 -5.99 7.09 14.35
N PHE A 36 -6.17 5.77 14.25
CA PHE A 36 -5.60 4.82 15.20
C PHE A 36 -5.08 3.58 14.49
N GLY A 37 -4.07 2.94 15.09
CA GLY A 37 -3.53 1.65 14.69
C GLY A 37 -3.33 0.77 15.92
N VAL A 38 -3.31 -0.55 15.71
CA VAL A 38 -3.00 -1.53 16.75
C VAL A 38 -1.69 -2.22 16.37
N TYR A 39 -0.75 -2.23 17.30
CA TYR A 39 0.57 -2.80 17.11
C TYR A 39 0.86 -3.79 18.23
N ASP A 40 1.21 -5.02 17.85
CA ASP A 40 1.64 -6.06 18.78
C ASP A 40 3.13 -6.33 18.59
N TYR A 41 3.94 -5.81 19.51
CA TYR A 41 5.40 -5.94 19.45
C TYR A 41 5.90 -7.37 19.74
N GLU A 42 5.02 -8.30 20.11
CA GLU A 42 5.35 -9.73 20.17
C GLU A 42 5.27 -10.41 18.79
N ILE A 43 4.69 -9.72 17.79
CA ILE A 43 4.49 -10.23 16.43
C ILE A 43 5.33 -9.44 15.45
N VAL A 44 6.04 -10.12 14.56
CA VAL A 44 6.66 -9.50 13.37
C VAL A 44 5.97 -10.07 12.15
N LEU A 45 5.43 -9.22 11.28
CA LEU A 45 4.83 -9.60 10.01
C LEU A 45 5.86 -10.30 9.12
N ASP A 46 5.53 -11.48 8.63
CA ASP A 46 6.44 -12.36 7.88
C ASP A 46 6.47 -12.08 6.37
N GLY A 47 5.53 -11.27 5.87
CA GLY A 47 5.47 -10.86 4.47
C GLY A 47 6.33 -9.64 4.12
N PHE A 48 7.17 -9.15 5.04
CA PHE A 48 8.23 -8.19 4.74
C PHE A 48 9.55 -8.97 4.66
N ILE A 49 10.22 -8.93 3.50
CA ILE A 49 11.48 -9.68 3.33
C ILE A 49 12.60 -9.09 4.21
N PHE A 50 12.63 -7.76 4.35
CA PHE A 50 13.57 -7.03 5.21
C PHE A 50 12.83 -6.05 6.12
N PRO A 51 12.38 -6.50 7.30
CA PRO A 51 11.73 -5.64 8.28
C PRO A 51 12.54 -4.38 8.65
N GLU A 52 13.88 -4.45 8.63
CA GLU A 52 14.79 -3.34 8.92
C GLU A 52 14.66 -2.16 7.95
N HIS A 53 14.14 -2.38 6.74
CA HIS A 53 13.88 -1.31 5.77
C HIS A 53 12.82 -0.31 6.27
N TYR A 54 12.08 -0.66 7.32
CA TYR A 54 11.02 0.14 7.92
C TYR A 54 11.41 0.80 9.26
N ASP A 55 12.68 0.82 9.65
CA ASP A 55 13.16 1.36 10.94
C ASP A 55 12.77 2.82 11.24
N ARG A 56 12.44 3.62 10.21
CA ARG A 56 11.86 4.98 10.37
C ARG A 56 10.51 4.94 11.10
N GLU A 57 9.73 3.90 10.86
CA GLU A 57 8.43 3.61 11.48
C GLU A 57 8.43 2.18 12.00
N PRO A 58 9.18 1.90 13.10
CA PRO A 58 9.47 0.54 13.53
C PRO A 58 8.21 -0.21 14.01
N TRP A 59 7.13 0.50 14.30
CA TRP A 59 5.83 -0.09 14.62
C TRP A 59 5.15 -0.79 13.43
N LYS A 60 5.55 -0.49 12.18
CA LYS A 60 4.82 -0.94 10.98
C LYS A 60 4.86 -2.45 10.82
N ILE A 61 6.00 -3.06 11.09
CA ILE A 61 6.21 -4.51 11.04
C ILE A 61 5.44 -5.27 12.14
N HIS A 62 4.88 -4.54 13.10
CA HIS A 62 4.09 -5.05 14.23
C HIS A 62 2.59 -4.79 14.06
N THR A 63 2.15 -4.31 12.88
CA THR A 63 0.73 -3.99 12.62
C THR A 63 -0.11 -5.25 12.64
N VAL A 64 -1.19 -5.25 13.41
CA VAL A 64 -2.13 -6.39 13.52
C VAL A 64 -3.56 -5.99 13.19
N ASP A 65 -4.40 -7.00 12.95
CA ASP A 65 -5.84 -6.81 12.80
C ASP A 65 -6.42 -6.18 14.09
N PRO A 66 -7.06 -5.00 14.02
CA PRO A 66 -7.66 -4.37 15.19
C PRO A 66 -8.98 -5.03 15.63
N PHE A 67 -9.69 -5.75 14.75
CA PHE A 67 -11.01 -6.31 15.03
C PHE A 67 -11.04 -7.25 16.24
N PRO A 68 -10.09 -8.20 16.42
CA PRO A 68 -10.02 -9.07 17.60
C PRO A 68 -9.98 -8.34 18.94
N TYR A 69 -9.50 -7.09 18.99
CA TYR A 69 -9.34 -6.31 20.22
C TYR A 69 -10.60 -5.53 20.62
N PHE A 70 -11.63 -5.48 19.76
CA PHE A 70 -12.91 -4.85 20.09
C PHE A 70 -13.86 -5.83 20.83
N PRO A 71 -14.70 -5.32 21.75
CA PRO A 71 -15.88 -6.05 22.22
C PRO A 71 -16.72 -6.56 21.05
N VAL A 72 -17.38 -7.72 21.20
CA VAL A 72 -18.08 -8.42 20.11
C VAL A 72 -19.12 -7.53 19.43
N ASP A 73 -19.92 -6.82 20.21
CA ASP A 73 -20.97 -5.90 19.74
C ASP A 73 -20.38 -4.73 18.93
N VAL A 74 -19.25 -4.17 19.37
CA VAL A 74 -18.54 -3.11 18.64
C VAL A 74 -17.92 -3.66 17.35
N ARG A 75 -17.24 -4.80 17.45
CA ARG A 75 -16.58 -5.46 16.32
C ARG A 75 -17.56 -5.75 15.19
N GLU A 76 -18.72 -6.31 15.51
CA GLU A 76 -19.76 -6.63 14.52
C GLU A 76 -20.25 -5.37 13.77
N VAL A 77 -20.48 -4.28 14.49
CA VAL A 77 -20.89 -2.99 13.88
C VAL A 77 -19.79 -2.42 12.98
N LEU A 78 -18.52 -2.50 13.39
CA LEU A 78 -17.40 -2.02 12.59
C LEU A 78 -17.17 -2.89 11.34
N LEU A 79 -17.26 -4.22 11.46
CA LEU A 79 -17.14 -5.15 10.33
C LEU A 79 -18.23 -4.94 9.27
N GLN A 80 -19.46 -4.61 9.69
CA GLN A 80 -20.53 -4.22 8.76
C GLN A 80 -20.18 -2.98 7.95
N LYS A 81 -19.38 -2.07 8.51
CA LYS A 81 -18.90 -0.84 7.87
C LYS A 81 -17.58 -1.01 7.10
N ASN A 82 -16.94 -2.18 7.19
CA ASN A 82 -15.70 -2.42 6.46
C ASN A 82 -15.98 -2.62 4.97
N LEU A 83 -15.23 -1.93 4.10
CA LEU A 83 -15.42 -2.02 2.65
C LEU A 83 -14.92 -3.34 2.07
N ARG A 84 -13.82 -3.87 2.61
CA ARG A 84 -13.26 -5.15 2.21
C ARG A 84 -14.11 -6.30 2.76
N LYS A 85 -14.53 -7.22 1.89
CA LYS A 85 -15.34 -8.41 2.24
C LYS A 85 -14.59 -9.73 2.08
N ILE A 86 -13.34 -9.68 1.62
CA ILE A 86 -12.49 -10.84 1.38
C ILE A 86 -11.42 -10.95 2.46
N GLU A 87 -11.19 -12.15 2.98
CA GLU A 87 -10.15 -12.37 3.99
C GLU A 87 -8.74 -12.02 3.46
N PRO A 88 -7.82 -11.53 4.32
CA PRO A 88 -8.09 -11.01 5.66
C PRO A 88 -8.99 -9.76 5.58
N VAL A 89 -10.09 -9.70 6.34
CA VAL A 89 -11.07 -8.60 6.24
C VAL A 89 -10.45 -7.25 6.65
N ALA A 90 -9.51 -7.25 7.60
CA ALA A 90 -8.71 -6.08 7.95
C ALA A 90 -7.68 -5.68 6.88
N GLY A 91 -7.47 -6.52 5.87
CA GLY A 91 -6.36 -6.39 4.92
C GLY A 91 -5.03 -6.84 5.51
N LYS A 92 -3.96 -6.60 4.74
CA LYS A 92 -2.57 -6.77 5.15
C LYS A 92 -1.69 -5.77 4.40
N ILE A 93 -0.47 -5.55 4.87
CA ILE A 93 0.47 -4.53 4.31
C ILE A 93 1.78 -5.13 3.79
N ASP A 94 2.06 -6.37 4.15
CA ASP A 94 3.29 -7.13 3.93
C ASP A 94 3.08 -8.13 2.77
N HIS A 95 3.03 -7.61 1.54
CA HIS A 95 2.70 -8.41 0.33
C HIS A 95 3.92 -8.94 -0.42
N ASP A 96 5.11 -8.89 0.19
CA ASP A 96 6.33 -9.31 -0.47
C ASP A 96 6.34 -10.83 -0.63
N ILE A 97 6.84 -11.29 -1.77
CA ILE A 97 7.20 -12.68 -2.00
C ILE A 97 8.62 -12.68 -2.56
N ASP A 98 9.54 -13.38 -1.87
CA ASP A 98 10.95 -13.41 -2.27
C ASP A 98 11.11 -14.00 -3.68
N GLY A 99 11.97 -13.37 -4.49
CA GLY A 99 12.15 -13.71 -5.90
C GLY A 99 10.97 -13.37 -6.82
N LYS A 100 9.93 -12.65 -6.33
CA LYS A 100 8.74 -12.29 -7.12
C LYS A 100 8.46 -10.79 -7.17
N LEU A 101 7.83 -10.34 -8.25
CA LEU A 101 7.53 -8.92 -8.48
C LEU A 101 6.61 -8.30 -7.40
N THR A 102 5.68 -9.07 -6.84
CA THR A 102 4.77 -8.57 -5.78
C THR A 102 5.52 -8.06 -4.55
N GLY A 103 5.04 -6.95 -3.99
CA GLY A 103 5.55 -6.37 -2.76
C GLY A 103 5.93 -4.90 -2.88
N ASN A 104 6.62 -4.43 -1.84
CA ASN A 104 7.22 -3.11 -1.77
C ASN A 104 8.66 -3.13 -2.30
N TRP A 105 9.05 -2.03 -2.90
CA TRP A 105 10.32 -1.83 -3.58
C TRP A 105 10.80 -0.40 -3.34
N PHE A 106 12.10 -0.23 -3.21
CA PHE A 106 12.74 1.07 -2.96
C PHE A 106 13.79 1.33 -4.02
N GLU A 107 13.77 2.51 -4.64
CA GLU A 107 14.78 2.89 -5.62
C GLU A 107 16.16 2.77 -4.98
N VAL A 108 17.13 2.21 -5.70
CA VAL A 108 18.47 1.95 -5.18
C VAL A 108 19.09 3.25 -4.64
N ASP A 109 19.82 3.12 -3.54
CA ASP A 109 20.42 4.21 -2.78
C ASP A 109 19.40 5.19 -2.16
N THR A 110 18.10 4.90 -2.07
CA THR A 110 17.11 5.88 -1.52
C THR A 110 16.81 5.76 -0.03
N ASN A 111 17.59 4.97 0.72
CA ASN A 111 17.41 4.80 2.17
C ASN A 111 16.03 4.21 2.52
N TRP A 112 15.57 3.29 1.69
CA TRP A 112 14.36 2.48 1.87
C TRP A 112 13.14 3.28 2.29
N TYR A 113 12.37 2.79 3.29
CA TYR A 113 11.17 3.48 3.75
C TYR A 113 11.46 4.87 4.32
N ALA A 114 12.66 5.10 4.87
CA ALA A 114 13.03 6.37 5.46
C ALA A 114 13.19 7.50 4.42
N GLY A 115 13.48 7.14 3.17
CA GLY A 115 13.72 8.08 2.08
C GLY A 115 15.01 8.90 2.23
N LYS A 116 15.45 9.51 1.13
CA LYS A 116 16.58 10.46 1.08
C LYS A 116 16.18 11.88 1.50
N ASP A 117 15.02 12.33 1.04
CA ASP A 117 14.45 13.63 1.35
C ASP A 117 13.29 13.45 2.33
N THR A 118 13.33 14.07 3.50
CA THR A 118 12.25 13.91 4.49
C THR A 118 10.91 14.47 4.04
N ASP A 119 10.92 15.51 3.20
CA ASP A 119 9.70 16.16 2.72
C ASP A 119 9.07 15.40 1.56
N ARG A 120 9.86 14.51 0.92
CA ARG A 120 9.45 13.63 -0.18
C ARG A 120 10.01 12.22 0.02
N TYR A 121 9.89 11.68 1.23
CA TYR A 121 10.54 10.42 1.60
C TYR A 121 10.07 9.25 0.73
N PHE A 122 8.85 9.38 0.20
CA PHE A 122 8.20 8.42 -0.66
C PHE A 122 8.67 8.47 -2.12
N ASP A 123 9.45 9.46 -2.58
CA ASP A 123 9.74 9.67 -4.02
C ASP A 123 10.39 8.43 -4.70
N GLY A 124 11.19 7.67 -3.94
CA GLY A 124 11.80 6.40 -4.38
C GLY A 124 10.98 5.14 -4.05
N HIS A 125 9.75 5.26 -3.55
CA HIS A 125 8.92 4.11 -3.15
C HIS A 125 8.12 3.59 -4.33
N LEU A 126 8.03 2.27 -4.42
CA LEU A 126 7.24 1.55 -5.41
C LEU A 126 6.51 0.40 -4.72
N ALA A 127 5.26 0.16 -5.09
CA ALA A 127 4.51 -1.02 -4.67
C ALA A 127 3.78 -1.64 -5.85
N ILE A 128 3.90 -2.97 -5.98
CA ILE A 128 3.12 -3.77 -6.93
C ILE A 128 2.39 -4.82 -6.10
N VAL A 129 1.15 -4.49 -5.72
CA VAL A 129 0.41 -5.25 -4.69
C VAL A 129 -1.07 -5.38 -5.06
N PRO A 130 -1.81 -6.33 -4.46
CA PRO A 130 -3.25 -6.40 -4.63
C PRO A 130 -3.95 -5.13 -4.15
N ASN A 131 -5.09 -4.80 -4.75
CA ASN A 131 -5.92 -3.69 -4.28
C ASN A 131 -6.46 -3.98 -2.86
N HIS A 132 -6.41 -2.96 -2.00
CA HIS A 132 -6.75 -3.09 -0.58
C HIS A 132 -8.20 -3.52 -0.31
N ILE A 133 -9.15 -3.23 -1.20
CA ILE A 133 -10.55 -3.68 -1.08
C ILE A 133 -10.80 -4.93 -1.93
N ASP A 134 -10.38 -4.92 -3.19
CA ASP A 134 -10.54 -6.04 -4.12
C ASP A 134 -9.18 -6.72 -4.40
N PRO A 135 -8.82 -7.78 -3.67
CA PRO A 135 -7.50 -8.41 -3.80
C PRO A 135 -7.32 -9.17 -5.14
N THR A 136 -8.33 -9.20 -6.01
CA THR A 136 -8.20 -9.81 -7.35
C THR A 136 -7.61 -8.83 -8.37
N ALA A 137 -7.73 -7.53 -8.12
CA ALA A 137 -7.11 -6.47 -8.89
C ALA A 137 -5.68 -6.19 -8.40
N TRP A 138 -4.79 -5.82 -9.32
CA TRP A 138 -3.41 -5.47 -9.01
C TRP A 138 -3.17 -3.98 -9.19
N MET A 139 -2.39 -3.41 -8.30
CA MET A 139 -2.07 -1.99 -8.26
C MET A 139 -0.59 -1.78 -8.57
N PHE A 140 -0.31 -0.66 -9.22
CA PHE A 140 1.02 -0.07 -9.35
C PHE A 140 0.99 1.29 -8.64
N SER A 141 1.71 1.40 -7.54
CA SER A 141 1.84 2.64 -6.78
C SER A 141 3.28 3.12 -6.84
N THR A 142 3.50 4.39 -7.14
CA THR A 142 4.84 5.00 -7.21
C THR A 142 4.86 6.32 -6.46
N GLY A 143 5.99 6.59 -5.81
CA GLY A 143 6.28 7.91 -5.23
C GLY A 143 6.51 9.01 -6.25
N HIS A 144 6.88 8.64 -7.47
CA HIS A 144 7.21 9.56 -8.53
C HIS A 144 6.69 9.07 -9.89
N TRP A 145 5.63 9.69 -10.38
CA TRP A 145 5.08 9.53 -11.71
C TRP A 145 5.57 10.66 -12.61
N THR A 146 6.39 10.33 -13.60
CA THR A 146 7.06 11.30 -14.49
C THR A 146 6.11 12.07 -15.39
N GLY A 147 4.83 11.67 -15.48
CA GLY A 147 3.82 12.27 -16.34
C GLY A 147 2.82 13.20 -15.67
N GLU A 148 2.92 13.43 -14.35
CA GLU A 148 1.97 14.28 -13.62
C GLU A 148 2.56 15.62 -13.16
N GLU A 149 1.70 16.63 -13.10
CA GLU A 149 1.96 17.93 -12.46
C GLU A 149 1.43 18.00 -11.01
N THR A 150 1.02 16.87 -10.41
CA THR A 150 0.55 16.87 -9.02
C THR A 150 1.67 17.32 -8.10
N SER A 151 1.34 18.11 -7.07
CA SER A 151 2.36 18.72 -6.19
C SER A 151 3.25 17.70 -5.46
N SER A 152 2.77 16.47 -5.27
CA SER A 152 3.56 15.37 -4.69
C SER A 152 4.30 14.54 -5.73
N GLY A 153 3.77 14.38 -6.94
CA GLY A 153 4.28 13.44 -7.95
C GLY A 153 4.00 11.96 -7.64
N ALA A 154 3.35 11.64 -6.51
CA ALA A 154 3.00 10.26 -6.16
C ALA A 154 1.70 9.84 -6.85
N ALA A 155 1.65 8.60 -7.34
CA ALA A 155 0.51 8.08 -8.09
C ALA A 155 0.18 6.63 -7.74
N ASN A 156 -1.08 6.25 -7.97
CA ASN A 156 -1.59 4.91 -7.75
C ASN A 156 -2.57 4.51 -8.85
N PHE A 157 -2.25 3.45 -9.59
CA PHE A 157 -2.98 3.00 -10.75
C PHE A 157 -3.33 1.52 -10.66
N ILE A 158 -4.45 1.13 -11.28
CA ILE A 158 -4.76 -0.29 -11.48
C ILE A 158 -3.97 -0.81 -12.70
N ILE A 159 -3.52 -2.06 -12.62
CA ILE A 159 -3.00 -2.80 -13.77
C ILE A 159 -4.19 -3.36 -14.55
N VAL A 160 -4.38 -2.91 -15.79
CA VAL A 160 -5.55 -3.25 -16.64
C VAL A 160 -5.61 -4.76 -16.93
N GLY A 161 -4.45 -5.37 -17.19
CA GLY A 161 -4.30 -6.80 -17.43
C GLY A 161 -3.09 -7.33 -16.67
N ALA A 162 -3.33 -8.08 -15.61
CA ALA A 162 -2.29 -8.61 -14.74
C ALA A 162 -1.78 -9.98 -15.22
N GLU A 163 -1.53 -10.14 -16.51
CA GLU A 163 -0.88 -11.35 -17.07
C GLU A 163 0.48 -10.98 -17.68
N PRO A 164 1.59 -11.64 -17.29
CA PRO A 164 1.69 -12.61 -16.19
C PRO A 164 1.32 -12.00 -14.84
N ASN A 165 0.75 -12.80 -13.92
CA ASN A 165 0.38 -12.33 -12.59
C ASN A 165 1.60 -11.83 -11.80
N PRO A 166 1.60 -10.62 -11.20
CA PRO A 166 2.76 -10.09 -10.47
C PRO A 166 3.26 -10.99 -9.33
N LYS A 167 2.39 -11.81 -8.72
CA LYS A 167 2.83 -12.80 -7.71
C LYS A 167 3.69 -13.93 -8.28
N ASN A 168 3.64 -14.14 -9.60
CA ASN A 168 4.31 -15.23 -10.30
C ASN A 168 5.56 -14.76 -11.07
N VAL A 169 5.63 -13.48 -11.46
CA VAL A 169 6.75 -12.89 -12.19
C VAL A 169 8.02 -12.95 -11.34
N GLY A 170 9.04 -13.64 -11.85
CA GLY A 170 10.42 -13.66 -11.34
C GLY A 170 11.42 -13.35 -12.47
N ILE A 171 12.66 -13.81 -12.30
CA ILE A 171 13.77 -13.49 -13.22
C ILE A 171 13.53 -14.04 -14.65
N ASN A 172 12.86 -15.19 -14.77
CA ASN A 172 12.73 -15.90 -16.05
C ASN A 172 11.73 -15.28 -17.02
N GLU A 173 10.83 -14.42 -16.53
CA GLU A 173 9.82 -13.74 -17.35
C GLU A 173 10.43 -12.64 -18.24
N GLY A 174 11.63 -12.15 -17.93
CA GLY A 174 12.27 -11.07 -18.68
C GLY A 174 11.50 -9.75 -18.54
N ILE A 175 11.39 -8.99 -19.64
CA ILE A 175 10.65 -7.71 -19.65
C ILE A 175 9.15 -8.01 -19.69
N VAL A 176 8.44 -7.59 -18.63
CA VAL A 176 6.99 -7.61 -18.55
C VAL A 176 6.45 -6.19 -18.74
N LYS A 177 5.39 -6.04 -19.51
CA LYS A 177 4.73 -4.75 -19.76
C LYS A 177 3.34 -4.78 -19.11
N TYR A 178 3.03 -3.78 -18.31
CA TYR A 178 1.68 -3.59 -17.75
C TYR A 178 1.10 -2.26 -18.21
N GLU A 179 -0.14 -2.30 -18.67
CA GLU A 179 -0.96 -1.11 -18.93
C GLU A 179 -1.60 -0.64 -17.63
N LEU A 180 -1.56 0.67 -17.41
CA LEU A 180 -2.05 1.32 -16.21
C LEU A 180 -3.30 2.14 -16.52
N ALA A 181 -4.22 2.20 -15.56
CA ALA A 181 -5.42 3.03 -15.65
C ALA A 181 -5.80 3.63 -14.29
N GLU A 182 -6.64 4.66 -14.33
CA GLU A 182 -7.48 4.97 -13.17
C GLU A 182 -8.48 3.82 -12.92
N TYR A 183 -9.05 3.76 -11.73
CA TYR A 183 -10.04 2.75 -11.38
C TYR A 183 -11.18 3.31 -10.56
N TRP A 184 -12.36 2.70 -10.72
CA TRP A 184 -13.51 2.87 -9.82
C TRP A 184 -13.84 1.55 -9.13
N TYR A 185 -14.62 1.64 -8.07
CA TYR A 185 -15.22 0.46 -7.46
C TYR A 185 -16.62 0.26 -8.05
N CYS A 186 -16.89 -0.96 -8.48
CA CYS A 186 -18.20 -1.40 -8.95
C CYS A 186 -18.75 -2.44 -7.98
N LEU A 187 -20.08 -2.52 -7.85
CA LEU A 187 -20.71 -3.55 -7.04
C LEU A 187 -20.55 -4.93 -7.71
N VAL A 188 -20.23 -5.97 -6.93
CA VAL A 188 -20.22 -7.35 -7.45
C VAL A 188 -21.56 -7.75 -8.08
N ASP A 189 -22.67 -7.33 -7.46
CA ASP A 189 -24.03 -7.68 -7.87
C ASP A 189 -24.62 -6.73 -8.93
N ASP A 190 -23.93 -5.63 -9.23
CA ASP A 190 -24.34 -4.62 -10.21
C ASP A 190 -23.10 -3.97 -10.81
N ILE A 191 -22.54 -4.64 -11.83
CA ILE A 191 -21.24 -4.26 -12.40
C ILE A 191 -21.29 -2.93 -13.16
N ASP A 192 -22.48 -2.46 -13.53
CA ASP A 192 -22.69 -1.19 -14.23
C ASP A 192 -22.77 0.00 -13.24
N ASP A 193 -23.00 -0.27 -11.94
CA ASP A 193 -22.95 0.73 -10.87
C ASP A 193 -21.51 0.89 -10.34
N CYS A 194 -20.71 1.62 -11.12
CA CYS A 194 -19.34 1.98 -10.77
C CYS A 194 -19.29 3.43 -10.30
N SER A 195 -18.70 3.68 -9.13
CA SER A 195 -18.45 5.04 -8.68
C SER A 195 -17.20 5.14 -7.80
N LYS A 196 -16.76 6.38 -7.55
CA LYS A 196 -15.75 6.65 -6.51
C LYS A 196 -16.32 6.48 -5.10
N SER A 197 -17.65 6.50 -4.94
CA SER A 197 -18.34 6.35 -3.66
C SER A 197 -18.52 4.87 -3.32
N GLN A 198 -18.18 4.51 -2.09
CA GLN A 198 -18.10 3.11 -1.67
C GLN A 198 -19.15 2.86 -0.61
N THR A 199 -20.01 1.84 -0.82
CA THR A 199 -20.99 1.43 0.19
C THR A 199 -20.53 0.16 0.90
N PRO A 200 -20.36 0.17 2.23
CA PRO A 200 -19.84 -0.99 2.93
C PRO A 200 -20.71 -2.24 2.96
N ALA A 201 -22.00 -2.14 2.59
CA ALA A 201 -22.92 -3.26 2.70
C ALA A 201 -22.68 -4.34 1.62
N LYS A 202 -21.96 -4.02 0.55
CA LYS A 202 -21.78 -4.89 -0.62
C LYS A 202 -20.30 -5.10 -0.92
N GLN A 203 -20.00 -6.23 -1.56
CA GLN A 203 -18.66 -6.49 -2.06
C GLN A 203 -18.39 -5.61 -3.30
N LEU A 204 -17.17 -5.07 -3.35
CA LEU A 204 -16.71 -4.17 -4.40
C LEU A 204 -15.65 -4.85 -5.26
N LEU A 205 -15.63 -4.52 -6.56
CA LEU A 205 -14.58 -4.88 -7.51
C LEU A 205 -13.89 -3.62 -8.00
N ALA A 206 -12.56 -3.61 -8.02
CA ALA A 206 -11.79 -2.54 -8.63
C ALA A 206 -11.74 -2.76 -10.14
N ARG A 207 -12.19 -1.77 -10.92
CA ARG A 207 -12.24 -1.86 -12.38
C ARG A 207 -11.53 -0.68 -13.03
N PRO A 208 -10.70 -0.93 -14.06
CA PRO A 208 -10.13 0.13 -14.89
C PRO A 208 -11.22 1.04 -15.45
N THR A 209 -11.01 2.35 -15.41
CA THR A 209 -11.89 3.28 -16.12
C THR A 209 -11.50 3.36 -17.59
N PRO A 210 -12.46 3.43 -18.52
CA PRO A 210 -12.17 3.42 -19.96
C PRO A 210 -11.63 4.76 -20.49
N GLN A 211 -11.41 5.76 -19.63
CA GLN A 211 -11.38 7.17 -20.04
C GLN A 211 -9.99 7.75 -20.25
N ASN A 212 -8.91 7.17 -19.69
CA ASN A 212 -7.57 7.76 -19.77
C ASN A 212 -6.48 6.71 -20.06
N ASP A 213 -5.73 6.91 -21.14
CA ASP A 213 -4.45 6.23 -21.39
C ASP A 213 -3.41 6.79 -20.40
N ILE A 214 -3.36 6.26 -19.16
CA ILE A 214 -2.38 6.70 -18.14
C ILE A 214 -0.96 6.44 -18.64
N GLY A 215 -0.74 5.26 -19.22
CA GLY A 215 0.53 4.86 -19.78
C GLY A 215 0.79 3.38 -19.51
N ILE A 216 2.03 2.98 -19.74
CA ILE A 216 2.50 1.64 -19.40
C ILE A 216 3.70 1.71 -18.46
N VAL A 217 3.98 0.58 -17.82
CA VAL A 217 5.23 0.35 -17.12
C VAL A 217 5.91 -0.91 -17.66
N LEU A 218 7.22 -0.82 -17.88
CA LEU A 218 8.07 -1.99 -18.07
C LEU A 218 8.69 -2.35 -16.72
N VAL A 219 8.62 -3.63 -16.38
CA VAL A 219 9.23 -4.21 -15.20
C VAL A 219 10.05 -5.43 -15.59
N GLN A 220 11.19 -5.62 -14.93
CA GLN A 220 12.03 -6.80 -15.13
C GLN A 220 12.74 -7.14 -13.83
N MET A 221 12.47 -8.33 -13.30
CA MET A 221 13.29 -8.91 -12.24
C MET A 221 14.66 -9.25 -12.82
N ILE A 222 15.70 -8.57 -12.36
CA ILE A 222 17.10 -8.80 -12.80
C ILE A 222 17.76 -9.82 -11.87
N GLU A 223 17.45 -9.73 -10.57
CA GLU A 223 17.82 -10.67 -9.51
C GLU A 223 16.61 -10.86 -8.58
N ASP A 224 16.68 -11.77 -7.60
CA ASP A 224 15.53 -12.09 -6.73
C ASP A 224 14.98 -10.85 -5.96
N ARG A 225 15.84 -9.86 -5.75
CA ARG A 225 15.58 -8.63 -4.98
C ARG A 225 16.08 -7.38 -5.69
N LEU A 226 16.30 -7.45 -7.01
CA LEU A 226 16.67 -6.31 -7.83
C LEU A 226 15.73 -6.22 -9.04
N LEU A 227 14.98 -5.12 -9.09
CA LEU A 227 13.95 -4.85 -10.07
C LEU A 227 14.35 -3.67 -10.94
N LYS A 228 14.26 -3.81 -12.27
CA LYS A 228 14.38 -2.71 -13.21
C LYS A 228 13.00 -2.23 -13.64
N VAL A 229 12.74 -0.93 -13.54
CA VAL A 229 11.44 -0.33 -13.82
C VAL A 229 11.57 0.93 -14.66
N GLU A 230 10.65 1.11 -15.61
CA GLU A 230 10.49 2.37 -16.34
C GLU A 230 9.03 2.61 -16.67
N ALA A 231 8.52 3.78 -16.29
CA ALA A 231 7.18 4.24 -16.62
C ALA A 231 7.20 5.06 -17.91
N PHE A 232 6.19 4.86 -18.75
CA PHE A 232 5.99 5.57 -20.01
C PHE A 232 4.60 6.23 -20.02
N PRO A 233 4.46 7.43 -19.44
CA PRO A 233 3.18 8.13 -19.38
C PRO A 233 2.59 8.40 -20.77
N GLY A 234 1.29 8.18 -20.92
CA GLY A 234 0.55 8.40 -22.17
C GLY A 234 0.94 7.50 -23.34
N LYS A 235 1.80 6.49 -23.12
CA LYS A 235 2.18 5.50 -24.14
C LYS A 235 1.33 4.25 -24.06
N LYS A 236 1.11 3.62 -25.22
CA LYS A 236 0.47 2.31 -25.35
C LYS A 236 1.50 1.19 -25.35
N ILE A 237 1.04 -0.01 -25.02
CA ILE A 237 1.88 -1.22 -24.95
C ILE A 237 2.60 -1.52 -26.28
N THR A 238 2.00 -1.13 -27.41
CA THR A 238 2.54 -1.30 -28.77
C THR A 238 3.57 -0.24 -29.18
N GLU A 239 3.74 0.83 -28.39
CA GLU A 239 4.65 1.94 -28.70
C GLU A 239 6.02 1.82 -28.01
N VAL A 240 6.15 0.90 -27.07
CA VAL A 240 7.35 0.76 -26.23
C VAL A 240 7.82 -0.68 -26.30
N GLU A 241 9.04 -0.89 -26.79
CA GLU A 241 9.59 -2.23 -26.95
C GLU A 241 10.52 -2.65 -25.81
N SER A 242 11.27 -1.70 -25.27
CA SER A 242 12.36 -1.97 -24.31
C SER A 242 12.62 -0.76 -23.41
N PHE A 243 13.35 -1.00 -22.34
CA PHE A 243 13.89 0.06 -21.50
C PHE A 243 14.74 1.06 -22.29
N THR A 244 14.72 2.31 -21.84
CA THR A 244 15.65 3.37 -22.23
C THR A 244 16.72 3.59 -21.14
N SER A 245 17.51 4.65 -21.29
CA SER A 245 18.44 5.10 -20.26
C SER A 245 17.75 5.70 -19.02
N ALA A 246 16.44 5.95 -19.07
CA ALA A 246 15.67 6.49 -17.94
C ALA A 246 15.20 5.43 -16.95
N ALA A 247 15.39 4.14 -17.27
CA ALA A 247 15.04 3.05 -16.37
C ALA A 247 15.77 3.15 -15.04
N LYS A 248 15.02 2.94 -13.95
CA LYS A 248 15.51 2.95 -12.58
C LYS A 248 15.65 1.53 -12.04
N LEU A 249 16.52 1.38 -11.05
CA LEU A 249 16.67 0.15 -10.30
C LEU A 249 16.02 0.32 -8.93
N TYR A 250 15.32 -0.72 -8.50
CA TYR A 250 14.71 -0.83 -7.20
C TYR A 250 15.21 -2.09 -6.51
N GLU A 251 15.47 -1.97 -5.21
CA GLU A 251 15.87 -3.03 -4.31
C GLU A 251 14.82 -3.24 -3.23
N ARG A 252 14.95 -4.36 -2.53
CA ARG A 252 14.19 -4.61 -1.31
C ARG A 252 14.95 -5.50 -0.38
#